data_AF-A0A7C3LLY4-F1
#
_entry.id   AF-A0A7C3LLY4-F1
#
_cell.length_a   1.000
_cell.length_b   1.000
_cell.length_c   1.000
_cell.angle_alpha   90.00
_cell.angle_beta   90.00
_cell.angle_gamma   90.00
#
_symmetry.space_group_name_H-M   'P 1'
#
loop_
_entity.id
_entity.type
_entity.pdbx_description
1 polymer ?
#
loop_
_entity_poly.entity_id
_entity_poly.type
_entity_poly.pdbx_seq_one_letter_code
_entity_poly.pdbx_strand_id
1 'polypeptide(L)'
;MNQEVIEVYKDVLKEIVLSSTERDYTSCIDKLDSLDDDAYEVEKDYKTINRKTQLPGHFLAALRILRFSLILKKKLTTRYDVFMQAYQKLSSKTKREKDEEQLLHEIRDFLYNVDALLGDFDRLAMRLVQEIHAGILFLFGSAPEMNAEFYKGRFNDESLTKIHPLLNELLIHCDRFEEEIRIMKALDRVRALILNR
;
A
#
# COMPACT_ATOMS: atom_id res chain seq x y z
N MET A 1 -7.21 15.23 -11.59
CA MET A 1 -6.94 13.83 -11.99
C MET A 1 -7.21 13.64 -13.49
N ASN A 2 -6.28 13.01 -14.21
CA ASN A 2 -6.40 12.70 -15.64
C ASN A 2 -7.56 11.71 -15.89
N GLN A 3 -8.31 11.85 -16.99
CA GLN A 3 -9.39 10.94 -17.38
C GLN A 3 -8.88 9.50 -17.57
N GLU A 4 -7.66 9.33 -18.09
CA GLU A 4 -7.05 8.01 -18.27
C GLU A 4 -6.90 7.26 -16.95
N VAL A 5 -6.47 7.95 -15.89
CA VAL A 5 -6.31 7.38 -14.55
C VAL A 5 -7.67 6.92 -13.98
N ILE A 6 -8.73 7.70 -14.18
CA ILE A 6 -10.09 7.33 -13.76
C ILE A 6 -10.54 6.04 -14.45
N GLU A 7 -10.30 5.91 -15.75
CA GLU A 7 -10.68 4.71 -16.50
C GLU A 7 -9.94 3.46 -16.01
N VAL A 8 -8.66 3.57 -15.62
CA VAL A 8 -7.97 2.41 -15.05
C VAL A 8 -8.55 1.99 -13.69
N TYR A 9 -8.88 2.93 -12.80
CA TYR A 9 -9.57 2.57 -11.55
C TYR A 9 -10.91 1.88 -11.80
N LYS A 10 -11.65 2.34 -12.81
CA LYS A 10 -12.90 1.70 -13.23
C LYS A 10 -12.65 0.30 -13.76
N ASP A 11 -11.61 0.10 -14.57
CA ASP A 11 -11.26 -1.21 -15.12
C ASP A 11 -10.79 -2.20 -14.05
N VAL A 12 -9.98 -1.74 -13.07
CA VAL A 12 -9.65 -2.55 -11.90
C VAL A 12 -10.92 -2.93 -11.15
N LEU A 13 -11.85 -1.99 -10.93
CA LEU A 13 -13.12 -2.30 -10.27
C LEU A 13 -13.94 -3.34 -11.06
N LYS A 14 -13.93 -3.28 -12.40
CA LYS A 14 -14.55 -4.31 -13.25
C LYS A 14 -13.89 -5.67 -13.02
N GLU A 15 -12.56 -5.73 -13.01
CA GLU A 15 -11.81 -6.98 -12.81
C GLU A 15 -12.06 -7.57 -11.42
N ILE A 16 -12.18 -6.74 -10.39
CA ILE A 16 -12.54 -7.17 -9.04
C ILE A 16 -13.92 -7.86 -9.04
N VAL A 17 -14.90 -7.33 -9.77
CA VAL A 17 -16.23 -7.96 -9.90
C VAL A 17 -16.19 -9.29 -10.64
N LEU A 18 -15.31 -9.42 -11.63
CA LEU A 18 -15.17 -10.63 -12.42
C LEU A 18 -14.24 -11.66 -11.76
N SER A 19 -13.60 -11.29 -10.65
CA SER A 19 -12.65 -12.15 -9.95
C SER A 19 -13.36 -13.30 -9.26
N SER A 20 -12.78 -14.49 -9.35
CA SER A 20 -13.32 -15.72 -8.75
C SER A 20 -12.34 -16.40 -7.80
N THR A 21 -11.07 -16.02 -7.86
CA THR A 21 -9.97 -16.63 -7.12
C THR A 21 -9.05 -15.58 -6.48
N GLU A 22 -8.24 -16.00 -5.50
CA GLU A 22 -7.21 -15.14 -4.90
C GLU A 22 -6.15 -14.67 -5.90
N ARG A 23 -5.87 -15.47 -6.93
CA ARG A 23 -4.98 -15.08 -8.02
C ARG A 23 -5.54 -13.89 -8.80
N ASP A 24 -6.86 -13.85 -9.01
CA ASP A 24 -7.51 -12.74 -9.73
C ASP A 24 -7.41 -11.44 -8.92
N TYR A 25 -7.62 -11.51 -7.60
CA TYR A 25 -7.44 -10.36 -6.71
C TYR A 25 -5.99 -9.87 -6.68
N THR A 26 -5.01 -10.78 -6.70
CA THR A 26 -3.58 -10.42 -6.78
C THR A 26 -3.31 -9.65 -8.07
N SER A 27 -3.83 -10.12 -9.21
CA SER A 27 -3.73 -9.42 -10.49
C SER A 27 -4.34 -8.02 -10.45
N CYS A 28 -5.47 -7.84 -9.77
CA CYS A 28 -6.08 -6.52 -9.58
C CYS A 28 -5.17 -5.57 -8.77
N ILE A 29 -4.52 -6.09 -7.72
CA ILE A 29 -3.59 -5.33 -6.88
C ILE A 29 -2.33 -4.94 -7.69
N ASP A 30 -1.78 -5.87 -8.48
CA ASP A 30 -0.62 -5.60 -9.34
C ASP A 30 -0.94 -4.56 -10.42
N LYS A 31 -2.15 -4.62 -10.98
CA LYS A 31 -2.63 -3.60 -11.92
C LYS A 31 -2.75 -2.22 -11.28
N LEU A 32 -3.18 -2.13 -10.02
CA LEU A 32 -3.14 -0.88 -9.26
C LEU A 32 -1.71 -0.43 -8.96
N ASP A 33 -0.79 -1.33 -8.63
CA ASP A 33 0.60 -0.97 -8.30
C ASP A 33 1.37 -0.42 -9.50
N SER A 34 1.08 -0.98 -10.69
CA SER A 34 1.68 -0.57 -11.97
C SER A 34 1.13 0.72 -12.56
N LEU A 35 0.10 1.32 -11.94
CA LEU A 35 -0.41 2.63 -12.35
C LEU A 35 0.68 3.70 -12.31
N ASP A 36 0.82 4.44 -13.40
CA ASP A 36 1.64 5.65 -13.46
C ASP A 36 0.73 6.87 -13.24
N ASP A 37 0.18 6.96 -12.03
CA ASP A 37 -0.63 8.11 -11.60
C ASP A 37 0.20 9.14 -10.83
N ASP A 38 -0.28 10.39 -10.84
CA ASP A 38 0.33 11.46 -10.06
C ASP A 38 0.12 11.17 -8.57
N ALA A 39 1.14 10.56 -7.96
CA ALA A 39 1.20 10.23 -6.54
C ALA A 39 0.86 11.42 -5.63
N TYR A 40 1.11 12.66 -6.08
CA TYR A 40 0.82 13.87 -5.33
C TYR A 40 -0.69 14.10 -5.14
N GLU A 41 -1.49 13.88 -6.18
CA GLU A 41 -2.95 14.05 -6.12
C GLU A 41 -3.60 12.99 -5.23
N VAL A 42 -3.08 11.75 -5.28
CA VAL A 42 -3.53 10.65 -4.42
C VAL A 42 -3.16 10.92 -2.95
N GLU A 43 -1.94 11.41 -2.69
CA GLU A 43 -1.45 11.81 -1.37
C GLU A 43 -2.26 12.97 -0.78
N LYS A 44 -2.57 13.98 -1.60
CA LYS A 44 -3.36 15.13 -1.18
C LYS A 44 -4.75 14.71 -0.72
N ASP A 45 -5.44 13.88 -1.50
CA ASP A 45 -6.76 13.38 -1.14
C ASP A 45 -6.69 12.57 0.17
N TYR A 46 -5.67 11.73 0.33
CA TYR A 46 -5.42 11.01 1.57
C TYR A 46 -5.24 11.93 2.79
N LYS A 47 -4.43 12.99 2.69
CA LYS A 47 -4.13 13.89 3.81
C LYS A 47 -5.34 14.69 4.29
N THR A 48 -6.39 14.78 3.49
CA THR A 48 -7.64 15.45 3.88
C THR A 48 -8.62 14.55 4.62
N ILE A 49 -8.39 13.23 4.66
CA ILE A 49 -9.29 12.27 5.29
C ILE A 49 -9.24 12.41 6.82
N ASN A 50 -10.36 12.83 7.42
CA ASN A 50 -10.53 12.74 8.86
C ASN A 50 -10.89 11.31 9.26
N ARG A 51 -9.91 10.57 9.76
CA ARG A 51 -10.05 9.14 10.11
C ARG A 51 -11.07 8.85 11.21
N LYS A 52 -11.44 9.86 12.01
CA LYS A 52 -12.42 9.71 13.09
C LYS A 52 -13.87 9.88 12.61
N THR A 53 -14.10 10.52 11.46
CA THR A 53 -15.45 10.93 11.06
C THR A 53 -15.78 10.73 9.57
N GLN A 54 -14.79 10.50 8.70
CA GLN A 54 -14.98 10.53 7.24
C GLN A 54 -14.07 9.53 6.51
N LEU A 55 -14.29 8.23 6.75
CA LEU A 55 -13.78 7.23 5.81
C LEU A 55 -14.61 7.29 4.52
N PRO A 56 -14.00 7.03 3.34
CA PRO A 56 -14.73 7.12 2.09
C PRO A 56 -15.81 6.03 1.99
N GLY A 57 -17.01 6.45 1.58
CA GLY A 57 -18.14 5.56 1.33
C GLY A 57 -18.19 4.97 -0.08
N HIS A 58 -17.25 5.31 -0.97
CA HIS A 58 -17.26 4.92 -2.39
C HIS A 58 -16.18 3.87 -2.69
N PHE A 59 -16.52 2.87 -3.52
CA PHE A 59 -15.59 1.80 -3.92
C PHE A 59 -14.32 2.34 -4.59
N LEU A 60 -14.47 3.27 -5.55
CA LEU A 60 -13.33 3.89 -6.23
C LEU A 60 -12.43 4.66 -5.26
N ALA A 61 -13.00 5.30 -4.23
CA ALA A 61 -12.21 6.02 -3.24
C ALA A 61 -11.42 5.05 -2.33
N ALA A 62 -11.98 3.87 -2.00
CA ALA A 62 -11.24 2.81 -1.32
C ALA A 62 -10.05 2.30 -2.14
N LEU A 63 -10.23 2.06 -3.45
CA LEU A 63 -9.14 1.66 -4.35
C LEU A 63 -8.04 2.74 -4.44
N ARG A 64 -8.40 4.01 -4.37
CA ARG A 64 -7.41 5.12 -4.34
C ARG A 64 -6.57 5.12 -3.06
N ILE A 65 -7.15 4.78 -1.91
CA ILE A 65 -6.36 4.62 -0.67
C ILE A 65 -5.41 3.43 -0.80
N LEU A 66 -5.89 2.30 -1.34
CA LEU A 66 -5.05 1.14 -1.60
C LEU A 66 -3.89 1.49 -2.53
N ARG A 67 -4.17 2.22 -3.60
CA ARG A 67 -3.15 2.74 -4.52
C ARG A 67 -2.12 3.61 -3.79
N PHE A 68 -2.54 4.53 -2.93
CA PHE A 68 -1.62 5.34 -2.15
C PHE A 68 -0.66 4.49 -1.32
N SER A 69 -1.20 3.47 -0.65
CA SER A 69 -0.42 2.57 0.17
C SER A 69 0.59 1.75 -0.67
N LEU A 70 0.20 1.30 -1.86
CA LEU A 70 1.09 0.65 -2.83
C LEU A 70 2.25 1.55 -3.27
N ILE A 71 1.98 2.84 -3.52
CA ILE A 71 3.03 3.83 -3.83
C ILE A 71 4.06 3.91 -2.70
N LEU A 72 3.59 3.97 -1.45
CA LEU A 72 4.47 4.02 -0.29
C LEU A 72 5.26 2.72 -0.11
N LYS A 73 4.62 1.56 -0.27
CA LYS A 73 5.28 0.24 -0.31
C LYS A 73 6.41 0.23 -1.34
N LYS A 74 6.14 0.67 -2.58
CA LYS A 74 7.13 0.72 -3.67
C LYS A 74 8.33 1.61 -3.32
N LYS A 75 8.12 2.75 -2.66
CA LYS A 75 9.20 3.63 -2.20
C LYS A 75 10.14 2.92 -1.21
N LEU A 76 9.62 2.09 -0.33
CA LEU A 76 10.42 1.30 0.61
C LEU A 76 11.17 0.16 -0.08
N THR A 77 10.47 -0.62 -0.88
CA THR A 77 11.06 -1.80 -1.54
C THR A 77 12.17 -1.43 -2.51
N THR A 78 12.09 -0.27 -3.17
CA THR A 78 13.13 0.23 -4.10
C THR A 78 14.52 0.35 -3.46
N ARG A 79 14.61 0.56 -2.14
CA ARG A 79 15.88 0.68 -1.41
C ARG A 79 16.19 -0.53 -0.54
N TYR A 80 15.30 -1.51 -0.46
CA TYR A 80 15.46 -2.67 0.40
C TYR A 80 16.75 -3.45 0.09
N ASP A 81 17.00 -3.77 -1.18
CA ASP A 81 18.20 -4.51 -1.60
C ASP A 81 19.50 -3.79 -1.22
N VAL A 82 19.49 -2.46 -1.25
CA VAL A 82 20.63 -1.63 -0.89
C VAL A 82 20.98 -1.77 0.60
N PHE A 83 19.97 -1.84 1.46
CA PHE A 83 20.16 -2.09 2.89
C PHE A 83 20.51 -3.54 3.19
N MET A 84 19.93 -4.49 2.45
CA MET A 84 20.27 -5.90 2.58
C MET A 84 21.75 -6.17 2.24
N GLN A 85 22.26 -5.57 1.17
CA GLN A 85 23.69 -5.66 0.81
C GLN A 85 24.58 -5.01 1.88
N ALA A 86 24.18 -3.86 2.43
CA ALA A 86 24.91 -3.20 3.50
C ALA A 86 24.95 -4.05 4.78
N TYR A 87 23.82 -4.68 5.14
CA TYR A 87 23.72 -5.63 6.24
C TYR A 87 24.68 -6.80 6.06
N GLN A 88 24.67 -7.43 4.87
CA GLN A 88 25.54 -8.56 4.55
C GLN A 88 27.03 -8.16 4.63
N LYS A 89 27.40 -7.02 4.02
CA LYS A 89 28.77 -6.48 4.04
C LYS A 89 29.27 -6.24 5.47
N LEU A 90 28.44 -5.63 6.32
CA LEU A 90 28.80 -5.35 7.72
C LEU A 90 28.86 -6.62 8.57
N SER A 91 27.92 -7.54 8.37
CA SER A 91 27.86 -8.81 9.11
C SER A 91 29.07 -9.69 8.84
N SER A 92 29.61 -9.68 7.61
CA SER A 92 30.77 -10.49 7.23
C SER A 92 32.12 -9.96 7.72
N LYS A 93 32.19 -8.74 8.29
CA LYS A 93 33.45 -8.19 8.79
C LYS A 93 33.89 -8.89 10.08
N THR A 94 35.16 -9.31 10.14
CA THR A 94 35.76 -9.96 11.32
C THR A 94 35.96 -9.00 12.50
N LYS A 95 36.20 -7.71 12.21
CA LYS A 95 36.25 -6.62 13.19
C LYS A 95 35.48 -5.43 12.63
N ARG A 96 34.68 -4.80 13.48
CA ARG A 96 33.89 -3.62 13.16
C ARG A 96 34.26 -2.48 14.09
N GLU A 97 34.25 -1.27 13.57
CA GLU A 97 34.30 -0.06 14.39
C GLU A 97 32.95 0.16 15.09
N LYS A 98 32.93 0.98 16.15
CA LYS A 98 31.71 1.24 16.92
C LYS A 98 30.56 1.77 16.05
N ASP A 99 30.87 2.66 15.12
CA ASP A 99 29.88 3.24 14.21
C ASP A 99 29.33 2.19 13.22
N GLU A 100 30.16 1.23 12.81
CA GLU A 100 29.76 0.12 11.94
C GLU A 100 28.86 -0.89 12.68
N GLU A 101 29.14 -1.15 13.96
CA GLU A 101 28.31 -1.98 14.83
C GLU A 101 26.92 -1.35 15.03
N GLN A 102 26.88 -0.03 15.29
CA GLN A 102 25.63 0.71 15.42
C GLN A 102 24.84 0.71 14.10
N LEU A 103 25.49 1.01 12.98
CA LEU A 103 24.85 0.98 11.67
C LEU A 103 24.28 -0.42 11.34
N LEU A 104 25.01 -1.49 11.68
CA LEU A 104 24.53 -2.86 11.47
C LEU A 104 23.24 -3.12 12.25
N HIS A 105 23.15 -2.67 13.49
CA HIS A 105 21.95 -2.83 14.31
C HIS A 105 20.76 -2.07 13.74
N GLU A 106 20.95 -0.80 13.37
CA GLU A 106 19.90 0.06 12.80
C GLU A 106 19.40 -0.50 11.46
N ILE A 107 20.29 -0.99 10.60
CA ILE A 107 19.92 -1.64 9.34
C ILE A 107 19.13 -2.93 9.60
N ARG A 108 19.54 -3.76 10.55
CA ARG A 108 18.82 -4.99 10.89
C ARG A 108 17.39 -4.69 11.34
N ASP A 109 17.25 -3.74 12.25
CA ASP A 109 15.96 -3.39 12.83
C ASP A 109 15.04 -2.76 11.76
N PHE A 110 15.58 -1.89 10.91
CA PHE A 110 14.86 -1.36 9.75
C PHE A 110 14.38 -2.48 8.81
N LEU A 111 15.25 -3.41 8.41
CA LEU A 111 14.88 -4.52 7.52
C LEU A 111 13.78 -5.41 8.13
N TYR A 112 13.88 -5.72 9.43
CA TYR A 112 12.87 -6.50 10.14
C TYR A 112 11.51 -5.78 10.19
N ASN A 113 11.51 -4.48 10.50
CA ASN A 113 10.28 -3.68 10.54
C ASN A 113 9.63 -3.59 9.16
N VAL A 114 10.42 -3.39 8.11
CA VAL A 114 9.93 -3.36 6.73
C VAL A 114 9.34 -4.70 6.32
N ASP A 115 10.01 -5.83 6.58
CA ASP A 115 9.49 -7.16 6.24
C ASP A 115 8.14 -7.45 6.92
N ALA A 116 8.04 -7.15 8.22
CA ALA A 116 6.80 -7.31 8.97
C ALA A 116 5.69 -6.43 8.38
N LEU A 117 5.99 -5.15 8.11
CA LEU A 117 5.04 -4.19 7.57
C LEU A 117 4.55 -4.55 6.16
N LEU A 118 5.45 -5.07 5.29
CA LEU A 118 5.11 -5.54 3.95
C LEU A 118 4.21 -6.77 4.01
N GLY A 119 4.53 -7.75 4.86
CA GLY A 119 3.73 -8.96 5.01
C GLY A 119 2.32 -8.68 5.57
N ASP A 120 2.21 -7.77 6.53
CA ASP A 120 0.92 -7.32 7.05
C ASP A 120 0.11 -6.58 5.98
N PHE A 121 0.76 -5.70 5.21
CA PHE A 121 0.12 -4.96 4.13
C PHE A 121 -0.43 -5.89 3.04
N ASP A 122 0.30 -6.90 2.60
CA ASP A 122 -0.14 -7.81 1.54
C ASP A 122 -1.41 -8.57 1.93
N ARG A 123 -1.49 -9.01 3.20
CA ARG A 123 -2.71 -9.62 3.76
C ARG A 123 -3.87 -8.63 3.81
N LEU A 124 -3.61 -7.40 4.22
CA LEU A 124 -4.62 -6.35 4.32
C LEU A 124 -5.17 -5.94 2.94
N ALA A 125 -4.30 -5.77 1.95
CA ALA A 125 -4.68 -5.45 0.58
C ALA A 125 -5.59 -6.53 -0.01
N MET A 126 -5.23 -7.81 0.18
CA MET A 126 -6.03 -8.95 -0.27
C MET A 126 -7.43 -8.94 0.37
N ARG A 127 -7.50 -8.81 1.70
CA ARG A 127 -8.78 -8.75 2.44
C ARG A 127 -9.64 -7.57 1.99
N LEU A 128 -9.04 -6.41 1.76
CA LEU A 128 -9.77 -5.23 1.31
C LEU A 128 -10.40 -5.46 -0.07
N VAL A 129 -9.65 -6.03 -1.03
CA VAL A 129 -10.18 -6.33 -2.37
C VAL A 129 -11.30 -7.37 -2.31
N GLN A 130 -11.17 -8.39 -1.47
CA GLN A 130 -12.22 -9.39 -1.23
C GLN A 130 -13.50 -8.77 -0.68
N GLU A 131 -13.40 -7.89 0.32
CA GLU A 131 -14.58 -7.22 0.91
C GLU A 131 -15.20 -6.21 -0.06
N ILE A 132 -14.39 -5.52 -0.87
CA ILE A 132 -14.88 -4.68 -1.97
C ILE A 132 -15.68 -5.53 -2.96
N HIS A 133 -15.15 -6.68 -3.39
CA HIS A 133 -15.85 -7.59 -4.28
C HIS A 133 -17.18 -8.06 -3.69
N ALA A 134 -17.16 -8.57 -2.46
CA ALA A 134 -18.37 -9.04 -1.76
C ALA A 134 -19.41 -7.92 -1.60
N GLY A 135 -18.99 -6.71 -1.24
CA GLY A 135 -19.86 -5.55 -1.12
C GLY A 135 -20.51 -5.14 -2.45
N ILE A 136 -19.78 -5.25 -3.55
CA ILE A 136 -20.33 -4.98 -4.89
C ILE A 136 -21.36 -6.05 -5.27
N LEU A 137 -21.04 -7.34 -5.12
CA LEU A 137 -21.98 -8.42 -5.44
C LEU A 137 -23.25 -8.35 -4.61
N PHE A 138 -23.14 -7.94 -3.35
CA PHE A 138 -24.30 -7.73 -2.50
C PHE A 138 -25.21 -6.61 -3.02
N LEU A 139 -24.62 -5.49 -3.44
CA LEU A 139 -25.36 -4.30 -3.88
C LEU A 139 -25.97 -4.44 -5.27
N PHE A 140 -25.23 -5.06 -6.19
CA PHE A 140 -25.55 -5.05 -7.62
C PHE A 140 -25.82 -6.45 -8.19
N GLY A 141 -25.73 -7.49 -7.36
CA GLY A 141 -25.93 -8.88 -7.76
C GLY A 141 -24.71 -9.53 -8.40
N SER A 142 -24.87 -10.79 -8.80
CA SER A 142 -23.79 -11.66 -9.30
C SER A 142 -23.25 -11.30 -10.69
N ALA A 143 -24.00 -10.50 -11.45
CA ALA A 143 -23.66 -10.08 -12.82
C ALA A 143 -24.08 -8.62 -13.01
N PRO A 144 -23.39 -7.67 -12.34
CA PRO A 144 -23.82 -6.28 -12.33
C PRO A 144 -23.55 -5.61 -13.68
N GLU A 145 -24.48 -4.77 -14.14
CA GLU A 145 -24.28 -3.94 -15.32
C GLU A 145 -23.32 -2.79 -15.01
N MET A 146 -22.14 -2.80 -15.64
CA MET A 146 -21.06 -1.84 -15.39
C MET A 146 -21.29 -0.49 -16.10
N ASN A 147 -22.40 0.17 -15.81
CA ASN A 147 -22.81 1.46 -16.37
C ASN A 147 -22.33 2.65 -15.50
N ALA A 148 -22.74 3.88 -15.85
CA ALA A 148 -22.34 5.08 -15.11
C ALA A 148 -22.86 5.13 -13.66
N GLU A 149 -23.95 4.43 -13.34
CA GLU A 149 -24.50 4.36 -11.98
C GLU A 149 -23.71 3.38 -11.10
N PHE A 150 -23.26 2.26 -11.68
CA PHE A 150 -22.37 1.32 -10.99
C PHE A 150 -21.13 2.02 -10.41
N TYR A 151 -20.49 2.87 -11.20
CA TYR A 151 -19.30 3.62 -10.76
C TYR A 151 -19.58 4.72 -9.73
N LYS A 152 -20.85 5.08 -9.52
CA LYS A 152 -21.30 5.96 -8.42
C LYS A 152 -21.70 5.18 -7.18
N GLY A 153 -21.57 3.85 -7.22
CA GLY A 153 -21.90 2.93 -6.14
C GLY A 153 -21.18 3.26 -4.84
N ARG A 154 -21.94 3.22 -3.75
CA ARG A 154 -21.46 3.43 -2.39
C ARG A 154 -21.64 2.15 -1.59
N PHE A 155 -20.77 1.96 -0.60
CA PHE A 155 -20.97 0.93 0.41
C PHE A 155 -22.33 1.12 1.09
N ASN A 156 -23.10 0.04 1.24
CA ASN A 156 -24.24 0.01 2.16
C ASN A 156 -23.76 -0.21 3.60
N ASP A 157 -24.68 -0.13 4.56
CA ASP A 157 -24.38 -0.29 5.98
C ASP A 157 -23.63 -1.60 6.28
N GLU A 158 -24.03 -2.72 5.68
CA GLU A 158 -23.35 -4.00 5.88
C GLU A 158 -21.90 -3.97 5.36
N SER A 159 -21.68 -3.50 4.13
CA SER A 159 -20.35 -3.38 3.54
C SER A 159 -19.50 -2.39 4.33
N LEU A 160 -20.08 -1.29 4.82
CA LEU A 160 -19.39 -0.30 5.65
C LEU A 160 -18.85 -0.94 6.93
N THR A 161 -19.61 -1.80 7.59
CA THR A 161 -19.13 -2.47 8.82
C THR A 161 -17.91 -3.36 8.61
N LYS A 162 -17.75 -3.94 7.41
CA LYS A 162 -16.62 -4.82 7.08
C LYS A 162 -15.45 -4.05 6.47
N ILE A 163 -15.72 -3.09 5.58
CA ILE A 163 -14.71 -2.37 4.81
C ILE A 163 -14.09 -1.22 5.61
N HIS A 164 -14.86 -0.49 6.43
CA HIS A 164 -14.31 0.64 7.20
C HIS A 164 -13.15 0.26 8.13
N PRO A 165 -13.22 -0.84 8.91
CA PRO A 165 -12.09 -1.28 9.72
C PRO A 165 -10.83 -1.51 8.88
N LEU A 166 -10.96 -2.14 7.71
CA LEU A 166 -9.84 -2.40 6.79
C LEU A 166 -9.27 -1.11 6.21
N LEU A 167 -10.13 -0.17 5.83
CA LEU A 167 -9.69 1.15 5.36
C LEU A 167 -8.95 1.90 6.46
N ASN A 168 -9.43 1.86 7.70
CA ASN A 168 -8.73 2.50 8.81
C ASN A 168 -7.37 1.85 9.08
N GLU A 169 -7.30 0.52 9.07
CA GLU A 169 -6.05 -0.24 9.18
C GLU A 169 -5.08 0.15 8.04
N LEU A 170 -5.58 0.28 6.82
CA LEU A 170 -4.78 0.68 5.66
C LEU A 170 -4.23 2.10 5.78
N LEU A 171 -5.01 3.02 6.34
CA LEU A 171 -4.55 4.39 6.61
C LEU A 171 -3.44 4.41 7.69
N ILE A 172 -3.54 3.55 8.71
CA ILE A 172 -2.49 3.36 9.72
C ILE A 172 -1.23 2.77 9.07
N HIS A 173 -1.39 1.81 8.16
CA HIS A 173 -0.28 1.29 7.36
C HIS A 173 0.41 2.37 6.53
N CYS A 174 -0.35 3.30 5.95
CA CYS A 174 0.23 4.43 5.23
C CYS A 174 1.11 5.30 6.14
N ASP A 175 0.67 5.61 7.37
CA ASP A 175 1.50 6.36 8.32
C ASP A 175 2.79 5.62 8.67
N ARG A 176 2.68 4.31 8.95
CA ARG A 176 3.84 3.47 9.25
C ARG A 176 4.81 3.43 8.08
N PHE A 177 4.31 3.31 6.85
CA PHE A 177 5.16 3.40 5.67
C PHE A 177 5.83 4.76 5.54
N GLU A 178 5.12 5.87 5.77
CA GLU A 178 5.73 7.21 5.74
C GLU A 178 6.83 7.36 6.78
N GLU A 179 6.64 6.83 7.99
CA GLU A 179 7.64 6.83 9.06
C GLU A 179 8.87 6.02 8.67
N GLU A 180 8.70 4.78 8.21
CA GLU A 180 9.79 3.94 7.73
C GLU A 180 10.52 4.57 6.53
N ILE A 181 9.83 5.29 5.63
CA ILE A 181 10.47 6.03 4.54
C ILE A 181 11.36 7.16 5.09
N ARG A 182 10.97 7.82 6.18
CA ARG A 182 11.81 8.85 6.82
C ARG A 182 13.05 8.23 7.45
N ILE A 183 12.89 7.11 8.16
CA ILE A 183 13.98 6.33 8.75
C ILE A 183 14.94 5.87 7.66
N MET A 184 14.42 5.25 6.60
CA MET A 184 15.16 4.81 5.42
C MET A 184 16.03 5.93 4.83
N LYS A 185 15.47 7.13 4.63
CA LYS A 185 16.23 8.28 4.10
C LYS A 185 17.34 8.74 5.05
N ALA A 186 17.10 8.72 6.36
CA ALA A 186 18.13 9.05 7.35
C ALA A 186 19.24 8.01 7.36
N LEU A 187 18.87 6.72 7.37
CA LEU A 187 19.77 5.59 7.39
C LEU A 187 20.63 5.50 6.13
N ASP A 188 20.08 5.84 4.95
CA ASP A 188 20.83 5.85 3.70
C ASP A 188 22.00 6.86 3.75
N ARG A 189 21.79 8.03 4.38
CA ARG A 189 22.85 9.04 4.58
C ARG A 189 23.95 8.53 5.50
N VAL A 190 23.58 7.92 6.63
CA VAL A 190 24.54 7.38 7.60
C VAL A 190 25.33 6.22 6.97
N ARG A 191 24.62 5.31 6.28
CA ARG A 191 25.21 4.21 5.53
C ARG A 191 26.26 4.69 4.53
N ALA A 192 25.93 5.69 3.71
CA ALA A 192 26.86 6.24 2.73
C ALA A 192 28.11 6.85 3.40
N LEU A 193 27.94 7.53 4.54
CA LEU A 193 29.05 8.12 5.29
C LEU A 193 29.97 7.10 5.93
N ILE A 194 29.48 5.93 6.32
CA ILE A 194 30.28 4.90 7.01
C ILE A 194 30.89 3.91 6.00
N LEU A 195 30.12 3.45 5.01
CA LEU A 195 30.52 2.37 4.11
C LEU A 195 31.29 2.81 2.85
N ASN A 196 31.26 4.10 2.54
CA ASN A 196 32.02 4.70 1.43
C ASN A 196 33.21 5.57 1.92
N ARG A 197 33.57 5.46 3.20
CA ARG A 197 34.91 5.85 3.67
C ARG A 197 35.93 4.81 3.22
#